data_AF-A0A960EGF4-F1
#
_entry.id   AF-A0A960EGF4-F1
#
_cell.length_a   1.000
_cell.length_b   1.000
_cell.length_c   1.000
_cell.angle_alpha   90.00
_cell.angle_beta   90.00
_cell.angle_gamma   90.00
#
_symmetry.space_group_name_H-M   'P 1'
#
loop_
_entity.id
_entity.type
_entity.pdbx_description
1 polymer ?
#
loop_
_entity_poly.entity_id
_entity_poly.type
_entity_poly.pdbx_seq_one_letter_code
_entity_poly.pdbx_strand_id
1 'polypeptide(L)'
;MGVSAHFKQFGSISYPGWPRRDILPVMPKTAISIDRDLADHAAQVLGTPTLTATVDAALRDVVERDARRAALDRLRERGFSDEEKELMGQAWR
;
A
#
# COMPACT_ATOMS: atom_id res chain seq x y z
N MET A 1 31.91 -37.23 -6.78
CA MET A 1 32.19 -35.92 -6.17
C MET A 1 30.87 -35.16 -6.08
N GLY A 2 30.23 -35.15 -4.91
CA GLY A 2 28.95 -34.46 -4.70
C GLY A 2 29.09 -33.51 -3.52
N VAL A 3 28.97 -32.21 -3.74
CA VAL A 3 29.00 -31.20 -2.69
C VAL A 3 27.56 -30.90 -2.31
N SER A 4 27.05 -31.57 -1.27
CA SER A 4 25.77 -31.20 -0.65
C SER A 4 25.97 -29.94 0.18
N ALA A 5 25.55 -28.79 -0.35
CA ALA A 5 25.47 -27.55 0.41
C ALA A 5 24.28 -27.64 1.40
N HIS A 6 24.56 -28.10 2.61
CA HIS A 6 23.63 -27.99 3.74
C HIS A 6 23.55 -26.51 4.15
N PHE A 7 22.54 -25.79 3.65
CA PHE A 7 22.22 -24.44 4.14
C PHE A 7 21.55 -24.59 5.51
N LYS A 8 22.32 -24.41 6.59
CA LYS A 8 21.79 -24.48 7.95
C LYS A 8 20.75 -23.37 8.17
N GLN A 9 19.56 -23.79 8.55
CA GLN A 9 18.50 -22.96 9.12
C GLN A 9 19.08 -22.22 10.33
N PHE A 10 19.37 -20.92 10.19
CA PHE A 10 19.80 -20.09 11.32
C PHE A 10 18.62 -19.95 12.28
N GLY A 11 18.75 -20.54 13.47
CA GLY A 11 17.80 -20.38 14.57
C GLY A 11 17.61 -18.90 14.91
N SER A 12 16.37 -18.52 15.23
CA SER A 12 15.99 -17.18 15.62
C SER A 12 16.66 -16.79 16.95
N ILE A 13 17.78 -16.08 16.87
CA ILE A 13 18.37 -15.44 18.06
C ILE A 13 17.46 -14.28 18.45
N SER A 14 16.77 -14.41 19.58
CA SER A 14 15.95 -13.35 20.18
C SER A 14 16.83 -12.50 21.09
N TYR A 15 17.12 -11.25 20.69
CA TYR A 15 17.72 -10.26 21.57
C TYR A 15 16.62 -9.50 22.34
N PRO A 16 16.75 -9.30 23.66
CA PRO A 16 15.78 -8.54 24.43
C PRO A 16 15.77 -7.07 23.95
N GLY A 17 14.60 -6.58 23.52
CA GLY A 17 14.39 -5.21 23.03
C GLY A 17 14.26 -5.05 21.52
N TRP A 18 14.52 -6.10 20.73
CA TRP A 18 14.26 -6.09 19.29
C TRP A 18 12.88 -6.67 18.99
N PRO A 19 12.09 -6.07 18.08
CA PRO A 19 10.81 -6.67 17.67
C PRO A 19 11.08 -8.05 17.06
N ARG A 20 10.33 -9.06 17.49
CA ARG A 20 10.54 -10.40 16.95
C ARG A 20 10.24 -10.40 15.44
N ARG A 21 11.18 -10.92 14.65
CA ARG A 21 11.12 -10.91 13.17
C ARG A 21 9.94 -11.69 12.59
N ASP A 22 9.32 -12.57 13.36
CA ASP A 22 8.15 -13.38 13.01
C ASP A 22 6.81 -12.63 13.07
N ILE A 23 6.78 -11.40 13.61
CA ILE A 23 5.54 -10.60 13.76
C ILE A 23 5.43 -9.49 12.69
N LEU A 24 6.48 -9.25 11.89
CA LEU A 24 6.37 -8.33 10.76
C LEU A 24 5.56 -9.00 9.64
N PRO A 25 4.61 -8.30 9.00
CA PRO A 25 3.88 -8.86 7.86
C PRO A 25 4.88 -9.33 6.81
N VAL A 26 4.91 -10.64 6.57
CA VAL A 26 5.76 -11.25 5.55
C VAL A 26 5.15 -10.89 4.21
N MET A 27 5.75 -9.92 3.52
CA MET A 27 5.39 -9.64 2.13
C MET A 27 6.06 -10.70 1.24
N PRO A 28 5.29 -11.59 0.57
CA PRO A 28 5.87 -12.60 -0.29
C PRO A 28 6.64 -11.93 -1.41
N LYS A 29 7.84 -12.45 -1.71
CA LYS A 29 8.61 -11.99 -2.87
C LYS A 29 7.97 -12.54 -4.13
N THR A 30 7.65 -11.66 -5.06
CA THR A 30 7.11 -12.03 -6.38
C THR A 30 8.05 -11.50 -7.45
N ALA A 31 8.47 -12.38 -8.37
CA ALA A 31 9.24 -11.97 -9.54
C ALA A 31 8.28 -11.60 -10.67
N ILE A 32 8.33 -10.34 -11.12
CA ILE A 32 7.55 -9.83 -12.24
C ILE A 32 8.47 -9.04 -13.18
N SER A 33 8.15 -9.02 -14.47
CA SER A 33 8.79 -8.12 -15.42
C SER A 33 7.99 -6.81 -15.44
N ILE A 34 8.69 -5.69 -15.34
CA ILE A 34 8.11 -4.35 -15.39
C ILE A 34 8.96 -3.49 -16.33
N ASP A 35 8.29 -2.55 -17.00
CA ASP A 35 8.99 -1.48 -17.70
C ASP A 35 9.75 -0.62 -16.68
N ARG A 36 11.07 -0.56 -16.82
CA ARG A 36 11.93 0.12 -15.85
C ARG A 36 11.82 1.63 -15.94
N ASP A 37 11.71 2.16 -17.14
CA ASP A 37 11.65 3.62 -17.36
C ASP A 37 10.32 4.17 -16.81
N LEU A 38 9.23 3.42 -17.00
CA LEU A 38 7.94 3.75 -16.41
C LEU A 38 7.98 3.70 -14.88
N ALA A 39 8.64 2.70 -14.30
CA ALA A 39 8.76 2.54 -12.86
C ALA A 39 9.60 3.66 -12.22
N ASP A 40 10.68 4.07 -12.89
CA ASP A 40 11.53 5.17 -12.43
C ASP A 40 10.80 6.51 -12.53
N HIS A 41 10.01 6.74 -13.60
CA HIS A 41 9.13 7.91 -13.69
C HIS A 41 8.06 7.92 -12.59
N ALA A 42 7.42 6.78 -12.34
CA ALA A 42 6.46 6.65 -11.24
C ALA A 42 7.11 6.93 -9.87
N ALA A 43 8.35 6.49 -9.66
CA ALA A 43 9.09 6.75 -8.43
C ALA A 43 9.33 8.26 -8.20
N GLN A 44 9.62 9.01 -9.27
CA GLN A 44 9.76 10.47 -9.21
C GLN A 44 8.44 11.15 -8.87
N VAL A 45 7.34 10.74 -9.50
CA VAL A 45 6.00 11.29 -9.24
C VAL A 45 5.54 11.01 -7.81
N LEU A 46 5.80 9.80 -7.31
CA LEU A 46 5.38 9.36 -5.98
C LEU A 46 6.37 9.72 -4.87
N GLY A 47 7.57 10.20 -5.22
CA GLY A 47 8.62 10.53 -4.25
C GLY A 47 9.16 9.31 -3.50
N THR A 48 9.18 8.13 -4.13
CA THR A 48 9.55 6.87 -3.48
C THR A 48 11.00 6.46 -3.75
N PRO A 49 11.73 5.95 -2.74
CA PRO A 49 13.17 5.68 -2.87
C PRO A 49 13.51 4.32 -3.48
N THR A 50 12.56 3.38 -3.52
CA THR A 50 12.80 2.01 -3.99
C THR A 50 11.65 1.53 -4.85
N LEU A 51 11.93 0.58 -5.74
CA LEU A 51 10.93 0.00 -6.61
C LEU A 51 9.75 -0.62 -5.83
N THR A 52 10.04 -1.35 -4.75
CA THR A 52 8.99 -1.91 -3.88
C THR A 52 8.12 -0.80 -3.29
N ALA A 53 8.74 0.28 -2.77
CA ALA A 53 7.98 1.41 -2.25
C ALA A 53 7.13 2.09 -3.33
N THR A 54 7.66 2.22 -4.56
CA THR A 54 6.91 2.75 -5.71
C THR A 54 5.71 1.88 -6.04
N VAL A 55 5.90 0.55 -6.12
CA VAL A 55 4.81 -0.40 -6.42
C VAL A 55 3.76 -0.37 -5.32
N ASP A 56 4.17 -0.43 -4.06
CA ASP A 56 3.23 -0.39 -2.92
C ASP A 56 2.44 0.92 -2.89
N ALA A 57 3.10 2.06 -3.13
CA ALA A 57 2.46 3.37 -3.18
C ALA A 57 1.48 3.47 -4.36
N ALA A 58 1.87 3.00 -5.55
CA ALA A 58 1.01 3.00 -6.72
C ALA A 58 -0.24 2.13 -6.52
N LEU A 59 -0.07 0.94 -5.95
CA LEU A 59 -1.19 0.04 -5.65
C LEU A 59 -2.14 0.64 -4.60
N ARG A 60 -1.59 1.27 -3.56
CA ARG A 60 -2.39 1.95 -2.54
C ARG A 60 -3.21 3.09 -3.14
N ASP A 61 -2.60 3.93 -3.97
CA ASP A 61 -3.26 5.05 -4.62
C ASP A 61 -4.40 4.58 -5.55
N VAL A 62 -4.25 3.44 -6.25
CA VAL A 62 -5.35 2.82 -7.01
C VAL A 62 -6.52 2.42 -6.10
N VAL A 63 -6.23 1.77 -4.97
CA VAL A 63 -7.28 1.34 -4.01
C VAL A 63 -7.98 2.55 -3.39
N GLU A 64 -7.23 3.59 -3.00
CA GLU A 64 -7.79 4.80 -2.41
C GLU A 64 -8.65 5.58 -3.42
N ARG A 65 -8.25 5.63 -4.69
CA ARG A 65 -9.06 6.24 -5.76
C ARG A 65 -10.36 5.50 -5.99
N ASP A 66 -10.33 4.17 -5.97
CA ASP A 66 -11.54 3.35 -6.09
C ASP A 66 -12.48 3.57 -4.90
N ALA A 67 -11.95 3.52 -3.67
CA ALA A 67 -12.72 3.80 -2.46
C ALA A 67 -13.34 5.20 -2.47
N ARG A 68 -12.62 6.21 -2.96
CA ARG A 68 -13.14 7.58 -3.13
C ARG A 68 -14.28 7.63 -4.14
N ARG A 69 -14.16 6.94 -5.27
CA ARG A 69 -15.24 6.85 -6.28
C ARG A 69 -16.49 6.19 -5.69
N ALA A 70 -16.32 5.03 -5.06
CA ALA A 70 -17.42 4.31 -4.42
C ALA A 70 -18.10 5.11 -3.30
N ALA A 71 -17.34 5.93 -2.56
CA ALA A 71 -17.93 6.84 -1.56
C ALA A 71 -18.79 7.93 -2.21
N LEU A 72 -18.31 8.54 -3.30
CA LEU A 72 -19.05 9.56 -4.03
C LEU A 72 -20.32 8.99 -4.69
N ASP A 73 -20.24 7.79 -5.25
CA ASP A 73 -21.40 7.16 -5.88
C ASP A 73 -22.47 6.81 -4.84
N ARG A 74 -22.08 6.31 -3.66
CA ARG A 74 -23.02 6.11 -2.54
C ARG A 74 -23.66 7.42 -2.07
N LEU A 75 -22.92 8.52 -2.04
CA LEU A 75 -23.47 9.84 -1.70
C LEU A 75 -24.48 10.31 -2.76
N ARG A 76 -24.20 10.06 -4.05
CA ARG A 76 -25.12 10.39 -5.14
C ARG A 76 -26.41 9.58 -5.08
N GLU A 77 -26.30 8.28 -4.79
CA GLU A 77 -27.45 7.37 -4.70
C GLU A 77 -28.32 7.65 -3.48
N ARG A 78 -27.71 7.92 -2.31
CA ARG A 78 -28.44 8.27 -1.08
C ARG A 78 -29.10 9.65 -1.18
N GLY A 79 -28.43 10.58 -1.87
CA GLY A 79 -28.73 12.01 -1.77
C GLY A 79 -28.44 12.59 -0.39
N PHE A 80 -28.82 13.85 -0.21
CA PHE A 80 -28.81 14.55 1.08
C PHE A 80 -30.24 14.75 1.57
N SER A 81 -30.46 14.58 2.88
CA SER A 81 -31.72 15.00 3.50
C SER A 81 -31.87 16.52 3.46
N ASP A 82 -33.08 17.03 3.63
CA ASP A 82 -33.31 18.47 3.62
C ASP A 82 -32.61 19.18 4.81
N GLU A 83 -32.51 18.49 5.95
CA GLU A 83 -31.75 18.95 7.13
C GLU A 83 -30.24 19.01 6.84
N GLU A 84 -29.68 18.02 6.14
CA GLU A 84 -28.27 18.02 5.73
C GLU A 84 -27.97 19.15 4.73
N LYS A 85 -28.91 19.46 3.83
CA LYS A 85 -28.78 20.57 2.87
C LYS A 85 -28.77 21.92 3.59
N GLU A 86 -29.68 22.12 4.55
CA GLU A 86 -29.73 23.35 5.36
C GLU A 86 -28.45 23.52 6.17
N LEU A 87 -27.95 22.45 6.79
CA LEU A 87 -26.69 22.46 7.55
C LEU A 87 -25.49 22.84 6.68
N MET A 88 -25.39 22.26 5.46
CA MET A 88 -24.32 22.57 4.51
C MET A 88 -24.38 24.04 4.02
N GLY A 89 -25.59 24.59 3.84
CA GLY A 89 -25.78 25.99 3.46
C GLY A 89 -25.33 27.00 4.54
N GLN A 90 -25.35 26.61 5.81
CA GLN A 90 -24.88 27.44 6.91
C GLN A 90 -23.36 27.36 7.13
N ALA A 91 -22.72 26.27 6.72
CA ALA A 91 -21.29 26.02 6.95
C ALA A 91 -20.35 26.83 6.03
N TRP A 92 -20.85 27.30 4.88
CA TRP A 92 -20.05 28.01 3.86
C TRP A 92 -20.40 29.50 3.76
N ARG A 93 -20.87 30.09 4.87
CA ARG A 93 -21.14 31.52 5.00
C ARG A 93 -19.95 32.22 5.66
#